data_AF-A0A7J0F5U9-F1
#
_entry.id   AF-A0A7J0F5U9-F1
#
_cell.length_a   1.000
_cell.length_b   1.000
_cell.length_c   1.000
_cell.angle_alpha   90.00
_cell.angle_beta   90.00
_cell.angle_gamma   90.00
#
_symmetry.space_group_name_H-M   'P 1'
#
loop_
_entity.id
_entity.type
_entity.pdbx_description
1 polymer ?
#
loop_
_entity_poly.entity_id
_entity_poly.type
_entity_poly.pdbx_seq_one_letter_code
_entity_poly.pdbx_strand_id
1 'polypeptide(L)'
;MGKGGGCVPSKKKPPPVTHDDAPTNAPLPISAVTTDAADAAAEQTASPEPTAKLKLLIVFYSMYGHVEGLARRMKSGVEGVAGVEAVLLRVPETLPPDVLEQMRAPPKDDEIPEIASAAELAAADGFLFGFPTRYGCMAAQMKAFFDSTGQLWKEQKLAGKPAGFFVSTGTQGGGQETTA
;
A
#
# COMPACT_ATOMS: atom_id res chain seq x y z
N MET A 1 -5.40 -31.20 23.53
CA MET A 1 -6.73 -30.92 22.93
C MET A 1 -7.40 -29.79 23.69
N GLY A 2 -7.39 -28.56 23.16
CA GLY A 2 -8.16 -27.43 23.70
C GLY A 2 -9.21 -27.02 22.67
N LYS A 3 -10.49 -27.19 22.98
CA LYS A 3 -11.61 -26.75 22.12
C LYS A 3 -11.78 -25.24 22.29
N GLY A 4 -11.11 -24.46 21.44
CA GLY A 4 -11.37 -23.04 21.29
C GLY A 4 -12.75 -22.84 20.66
N GLY A 5 -13.74 -22.51 21.49
CA GLY A 5 -15.09 -22.18 21.05
C GLY A 5 -15.07 -20.95 20.15
N GLY A 6 -15.49 -21.13 18.90
CA GLY A 6 -15.61 -20.04 17.94
C GLY A 6 -16.58 -18.96 18.42
N CYS A 7 -16.24 -17.71 18.13
CA CYS A 7 -17.15 -16.58 18.26
C CYS A 7 -18.29 -16.73 17.23
N VAL A 8 -19.48 -17.08 17.71
CA VAL A 8 -20.71 -17.08 16.91
C VAL A 8 -21.43 -15.74 17.12
N PRO A 9 -21.70 -14.94 16.06
CA PRO A 9 -22.50 -13.72 16.20
C PRO A 9 -23.97 -14.07 16.47
N SER A 10 -24.51 -13.64 17.60
CA SER A 10 -25.92 -13.86 17.96
C SER A 10 -26.84 -12.91 17.18
N LYS A 11 -27.62 -13.46 16.24
CA LYS A 11 -28.59 -12.73 15.38
C LYS A 11 -30.00 -12.54 16.01
N LYS A 12 -30.17 -12.58 17.34
CA LYS A 12 -31.52 -12.55 17.95
C LYS A 12 -31.64 -11.71 19.23
N LYS A 13 -31.42 -10.39 19.14
CA LYS A 13 -31.94 -9.46 20.16
C LYS A 13 -32.59 -8.25 19.48
N PRO A 14 -33.92 -8.10 19.49
CA PRO A 14 -34.57 -6.87 19.03
C PRO A 14 -34.37 -5.75 20.07
N PRO A 15 -34.33 -4.48 19.65
CA PRO A 15 -34.19 -3.34 20.56
C PRO A 15 -35.49 -3.10 21.35
N PRO A 16 -35.41 -2.64 22.60
CA PRO A 16 -36.60 -2.23 23.35
C PRO A 16 -37.10 -0.87 22.82
N VAL A 17 -38.39 -0.81 22.47
CA VAL A 17 -39.11 0.42 22.12
C VAL A 17 -40.06 0.73 23.27
N THR A 18 -39.94 1.93 23.83
CA THR A 18 -41.00 2.56 24.66
C THR A 18 -41.05 4.06 24.34
N HIS A 19 -42.26 4.58 24.36
CA HIS A 19 -42.77 5.75 23.64
C HIS A 19 -42.33 7.14 24.13
N ASP A 20 -42.43 8.05 23.16
CA ASP A 20 -42.49 9.52 23.16
C ASP A 20 -42.70 10.26 24.49
N ASP A 21 -41.80 11.21 24.76
CA ASP A 21 -42.16 12.59 25.12
C ASP A 21 -41.01 13.53 24.68
N ALA A 22 -41.27 14.35 23.66
CA ALA A 22 -40.32 15.32 23.12
C ALA A 22 -40.33 16.63 23.91
N PRO A 23 -39.17 17.30 23.99
CA PRO A 23 -39.15 18.70 23.59
C PRO A 23 -38.03 19.01 22.60
N THR A 24 -38.45 19.44 21.42
CA THR A 24 -37.92 20.55 20.62
C THR A 24 -36.46 20.93 20.81
N ASN A 25 -35.57 20.34 20.02
CA ASN A 25 -34.24 20.89 19.78
C ASN A 25 -34.33 21.91 18.65
N ALA A 26 -34.45 23.19 19.02
CA ALA A 26 -34.45 24.31 18.10
C ALA A 26 -33.10 24.42 17.35
N PRO A 27 -33.07 24.86 16.08
CA PRO A 27 -31.82 25.11 15.37
C PRO A 27 -31.08 26.29 16.01
N LEU A 28 -29.78 26.11 16.29
CA LEU A 28 -28.89 27.20 16.69
C LEU A 28 -28.75 28.20 15.52
N PRO A 29 -28.89 29.52 15.76
CA PRO A 29 -28.82 30.51 14.68
C PRO A 29 -27.38 30.71 14.21
N ILE A 30 -27.19 30.61 12.90
CA ILE A 30 -25.99 31.07 12.19
C ILE A 30 -26.14 32.58 12.05
N SER A 31 -25.41 33.35 12.85
CA SER A 31 -25.36 34.81 12.69
C SER A 31 -24.58 35.13 11.42
N ALA A 32 -25.28 35.70 10.44
CA ALA A 32 -24.69 36.39 9.30
C ALA A 32 -23.90 37.62 9.80
N VAL A 33 -22.66 37.75 9.35
CA VAL A 33 -21.95 39.04 9.38
C VAL A 33 -21.70 39.46 7.94
N THR A 34 -22.26 40.62 7.65
CA THR A 34 -22.30 41.32 6.37
C THR A 34 -20.92 41.79 5.94
N THR A 35 -20.76 41.84 4.62
CA THR A 35 -19.66 42.41 3.84
C THR A 35 -19.25 43.83 4.28
N ASP A 36 -17.94 44.11 4.22
CA ASP A 36 -17.48 45.37 3.63
C ASP A 36 -16.18 45.17 2.84
N ALA A 37 -16.04 45.96 1.79
CA ALA A 37 -15.13 45.76 0.67
C ALA A 37 -13.77 46.48 0.83
N ALA A 38 -12.83 46.01 0.00
CA ALA A 38 -11.61 46.67 -0.47
C ALA A 38 -10.40 46.77 0.48
N ASP A 39 -9.40 45.91 0.23
CA ASP A 39 -8.16 46.42 -0.37
C ASP A 39 -7.57 45.37 -1.31
N ALA A 40 -7.30 45.79 -2.54
CA ALA A 40 -6.75 44.98 -3.62
C ALA A 40 -5.28 45.39 -3.80
N ALA A 41 -4.39 44.59 -3.24
CA ALA A 41 -2.96 44.65 -3.56
C ALA A 41 -2.59 43.40 -4.36
N ALA A 42 -2.06 43.66 -5.54
CA ALA A 42 -1.73 42.69 -6.57
C ALA A 42 -0.49 41.85 -6.22
N GLU A 43 -0.61 40.56 -6.54
CA GLU A 43 0.37 39.75 -7.26
C GLU A 43 1.71 39.39 -6.59
N GLN A 44 1.81 38.11 -6.22
CA GLN A 44 2.90 37.28 -6.73
C GLN A 44 2.38 35.86 -6.94
N THR A 45 1.94 35.61 -8.16
CA THR A 45 1.85 34.28 -8.75
C THR A 45 3.27 33.74 -8.89
N ALA A 46 3.78 33.14 -7.81
CA ALA A 46 4.93 32.27 -7.91
C ALA A 46 4.56 31.13 -8.86
N SER A 47 5.19 31.14 -10.03
CA SER A 47 5.20 29.98 -10.92
C SER A 47 5.66 28.77 -10.09
N PRO A 48 5.02 27.60 -10.18
CA PRO A 48 5.54 26.43 -9.48
C PRO A 48 6.88 26.08 -10.15
N GLU A 49 7.96 26.53 -9.53
CA GLU A 49 9.31 25.97 -9.71
C GLU A 49 9.18 24.45 -9.68
N PRO A 50 9.83 23.70 -10.60
CA PRO A 50 9.72 22.25 -10.63
C PRO A 50 10.30 21.70 -9.33
N THR A 51 9.45 21.47 -8.34
CA THR A 51 9.85 20.88 -7.08
C THR A 51 10.29 19.46 -7.42
N ALA A 52 11.57 19.15 -7.19
CA ALA A 52 12.11 17.83 -7.47
C ALA A 52 11.22 16.78 -6.80
N LYS A 53 10.59 15.91 -7.61
CA LYS A 53 9.59 14.97 -7.15
C LYS A 53 10.30 13.76 -6.55
N LEU A 54 10.01 13.43 -5.28
CA LEU A 54 10.55 12.26 -4.60
C LEU A 54 10.07 10.99 -5.30
N LYS A 55 10.98 10.07 -5.59
CA LYS A 55 10.67 8.84 -6.31
C LYS A 55 10.60 7.65 -5.36
N LEU A 56 9.42 7.09 -5.18
CA LEU A 56 9.21 5.83 -4.46
C LEU A 56 9.04 4.67 -5.44
N LEU A 57 9.81 3.60 -5.23
CA LEU A 57 9.61 2.34 -5.94
C LEU A 57 8.76 1.39 -5.10
N ILE A 58 7.66 0.94 -5.67
CA ILE A 58 6.80 -0.10 -5.12
C ILE A 58 7.17 -1.40 -5.84
N VAL A 59 8.03 -2.20 -5.21
CA VAL A 59 8.54 -3.45 -5.78
C VAL A 59 7.83 -4.61 -5.12
N PHE A 60 7.12 -5.42 -5.89
CA PHE A 60 6.32 -6.49 -5.31
C PHE A 60 6.39 -7.81 -6.08
N TYR A 61 6.15 -8.90 -5.38
CA TYR A 61 5.86 -10.20 -5.95
C TYR A 61 4.41 -10.59 -5.63
N SER A 62 3.66 -11.06 -6.63
CA SER A 62 2.30 -11.56 -6.43
C SER A 62 2.00 -12.78 -7.28
N MET A 63 1.82 -13.94 -6.65
CA MET A 63 1.41 -15.15 -7.36
C MET A 63 -0.07 -15.12 -7.74
N TYR A 64 -0.96 -14.74 -6.81
CA TYR A 64 -2.42 -14.80 -6.99
C TYR A 64 -3.09 -13.42 -7.10
N GLY A 65 -2.32 -12.35 -7.28
CA GLY A 65 -2.85 -10.99 -7.50
C GLY A 65 -3.22 -10.20 -6.23
N HIS A 66 -3.33 -10.83 -5.06
CA HIS A 66 -3.68 -10.11 -3.81
C HIS A 66 -2.68 -9.00 -3.45
N VAL A 67 -1.39 -9.31 -3.52
CA VAL A 67 -0.31 -8.32 -3.28
C VAL A 67 -0.29 -7.27 -4.37
N GLU A 68 -0.59 -7.63 -5.63
CA GLU A 68 -0.69 -6.65 -6.72
C GLU A 68 -1.82 -5.64 -6.47
N GLY A 69 -3.00 -6.11 -6.05
CA GLY A 69 -4.11 -5.24 -5.68
C GLY A 69 -3.73 -4.29 -4.53
N LEU A 70 -3.01 -4.78 -3.53
CA LEU A 70 -2.49 -3.94 -2.44
C LEU A 70 -1.46 -2.92 -2.96
N ALA A 71 -0.53 -3.33 -3.83
CA ALA A 71 0.48 -2.47 -4.40
C ALA A 71 -0.12 -1.32 -5.24
N ARG A 72 -1.20 -1.58 -5.99
CA ARG A 72 -1.97 -0.53 -6.70
C ARG A 72 -2.60 0.48 -5.73
N ARG A 73 -3.13 0.01 -4.59
CA ARG A 73 -3.66 0.90 -3.55
C ARG A 73 -2.56 1.71 -2.88
N MET A 74 -1.40 1.11 -2.62
CA MET A 74 -0.23 1.83 -2.14
C MET A 74 0.22 2.90 -3.14
N LYS A 75 0.26 2.58 -4.44
CA LYS A 75 0.56 3.55 -5.51
C LYS A 75 -0.38 4.75 -5.45
N SER A 76 -1.70 4.53 -5.41
CA SER A 76 -2.67 5.62 -5.30
C SER A 76 -2.51 6.44 -4.02
N GLY A 77 -2.16 5.81 -2.89
CA GLY A 77 -1.91 6.49 -1.63
C GLY A 77 -0.66 7.38 -1.68
N VAL A 78 0.42 6.88 -2.28
CA VAL A 78 1.67 7.64 -2.47
C VAL A 78 1.47 8.81 -3.43
N GLU A 79 0.81 8.58 -4.57
CA GLU A 79 0.54 9.63 -5.57
C GLU A 79 -0.43 10.71 -5.06
N GLY A 80 -1.18 10.44 -3.99
CA GLY A 80 -1.99 11.45 -3.29
C GLY A 80 -1.16 12.46 -2.49
N VAL A 81 0.13 12.23 -2.28
CA VAL A 81 1.04 13.14 -1.57
C VAL A 81 1.73 14.07 -2.57
N ALA A 82 1.60 15.38 -2.35
CA ALA A 82 2.24 16.39 -3.20
C ALA A 82 3.77 16.19 -3.24
N GLY A 83 4.33 16.26 -4.45
CA GLY A 83 5.78 16.12 -4.64
C GLY A 83 6.32 14.69 -4.58
N VAL A 84 5.47 13.65 -4.59
CA VAL A 84 5.90 12.25 -4.58
C VAL A 84 5.40 11.51 -5.82
N GLU A 85 6.24 10.65 -6.39
CA GLU A 85 5.95 9.74 -7.50
C GLU A 85 6.06 8.30 -7.05
N ALA A 86 5.11 7.45 -7.44
CA ALA A 86 5.20 6.01 -7.24
C ALA A 86 5.39 5.29 -8.59
N VAL A 87 6.44 4.49 -8.68
CA VAL A 87 6.63 3.55 -9.79
C VAL A 87 6.37 2.15 -9.28
N LEU A 88 5.52 1.41 -9.99
CA LEU A 88 5.12 0.06 -9.64
C LEU A 88 5.91 -0.94 -10.48
N LEU A 89 6.64 -1.84 -9.83
CA LEU A 89 7.53 -2.82 -10.46
C LEU A 89 7.26 -4.22 -9.92
N ARG A 90 7.18 -5.21 -10.81
CA ARG A 90 6.99 -6.62 -10.46
C ARG A 90 8.34 -7.32 -10.35
N VAL A 91 8.51 -8.17 -9.34
CA VAL A 91 9.66 -9.08 -9.26
C VAL A 91 9.45 -10.26 -10.22
N PRO A 92 10.46 -10.63 -11.02
CA PRO A 92 10.36 -11.75 -11.96
C PRO A 92 9.95 -13.07 -11.30
N GLU A 93 9.14 -13.85 -12.02
CA GLU A 93 8.77 -15.19 -11.59
C GLU A 93 9.94 -16.17 -11.75
N THR A 94 10.10 -17.08 -10.79
CA THR A 94 11.18 -18.08 -10.79
C THR A 94 10.67 -19.50 -11.00
N LEU A 95 9.36 -19.72 -10.86
CA LEU A 95 8.76 -21.03 -11.10
C LEU A 95 8.57 -21.28 -12.60
N PRO A 96 8.79 -22.53 -13.05
CA PRO A 96 8.48 -22.94 -14.42
C PRO A 96 6.99 -22.75 -14.79
N PRO A 97 6.66 -22.44 -16.06
CA PRO A 97 5.29 -22.21 -16.50
C PRO A 97 4.32 -23.37 -16.24
N ASP A 98 4.78 -24.61 -16.38
CA ASP A 98 3.99 -25.81 -16.10
C ASP A 98 3.61 -25.94 -14.61
N VAL A 99 4.51 -25.54 -13.71
CA VAL A 99 4.22 -25.47 -12.27
C VAL A 99 3.17 -24.39 -11.99
N LEU A 100 3.28 -23.22 -12.63
CA LEU A 100 2.30 -22.14 -12.47
C LEU A 100 0.91 -22.55 -12.96
N GLU A 101 0.83 -23.29 -14.07
CA GLU A 101 -0.41 -23.83 -14.61
C GLU A 101 -1.04 -24.84 -13.62
N GLN A 102 -0.24 -25.78 -13.09
CA GLN A 102 -0.70 -26.73 -12.08
C GLN A 102 -1.20 -26.05 -10.80
N MET A 103 -0.54 -24.97 -10.39
CA MET A 103 -0.92 -24.14 -9.25
C MET A 103 -2.12 -23.23 -9.52
N ARG A 104 -2.62 -23.20 -10.77
CA ARG A 104 -3.72 -22.33 -11.24
C ARG A 104 -3.43 -20.86 -10.95
N ALA A 105 -2.18 -20.45 -11.14
CA ALA A 105 -1.81 -19.05 -11.01
C ALA A 105 -2.53 -18.24 -12.11
N PRO A 106 -3.21 -17.13 -11.77
CA PRO A 106 -3.82 -16.28 -12.77
C PRO A 106 -2.74 -15.63 -13.66
N PRO A 107 -3.08 -15.28 -14.92
CA PRO A 107 -2.19 -14.51 -15.77
C PRO A 107 -1.81 -13.19 -15.10
N LYS A 108 -0.61 -12.69 -15.41
CA LYS A 108 -0.14 -11.39 -14.91
C LYS A 108 -0.64 -10.28 -15.81
N ASP A 109 -0.78 -9.09 -15.23
CA ASP A 109 -1.03 -7.88 -16.00
C ASP A 109 0.26 -7.38 -16.63
N ASP A 110 0.29 -7.31 -17.95
CA ASP A 110 1.42 -6.84 -18.75
C ASP A 110 1.64 -5.31 -18.65
N GLU A 111 0.67 -4.55 -18.09
CA GLU A 111 0.81 -3.10 -17.84
C GLU A 111 1.86 -2.79 -16.77
N ILE A 112 2.10 -3.72 -15.83
CA ILE A 112 3.12 -3.55 -14.79
C ILE A 112 4.41 -4.21 -15.26
N PRO A 113 5.48 -3.44 -15.50
CA PRO A 113 6.74 -4.02 -15.93
C PRO A 113 7.41 -4.81 -14.82
N GLU A 114 8.15 -5.84 -15.19
CA GLU A 114 9.10 -6.49 -14.29
C GLU A 114 10.33 -5.61 -14.08
N ILE A 115 10.92 -5.67 -12.89
CA ILE A 115 12.19 -5.00 -12.63
C ILE A 115 13.29 -5.71 -13.41
N ALA A 116 13.91 -5.01 -14.35
CA ALA A 116 14.91 -5.59 -15.24
C ALA A 116 16.25 -5.77 -14.52
N SER A 117 16.59 -4.85 -13.62
CA SER A 117 17.81 -4.93 -12.82
C SER A 117 17.62 -4.41 -11.42
N ALA A 118 18.22 -5.10 -10.45
CA ALA A 118 18.28 -4.62 -9.07
C ALA A 118 18.93 -3.22 -8.96
N ALA A 119 19.81 -2.86 -9.90
CA ALA A 119 20.47 -1.55 -9.95
C ALA A 119 19.48 -0.37 -10.03
N GLU A 120 18.27 -0.59 -10.56
CA GLU A 120 17.23 0.43 -10.63
C GLU A 120 16.79 0.95 -9.25
N LEU A 121 16.98 0.14 -8.19
CA LEU A 121 16.73 0.57 -6.81
C LEU A 121 17.57 1.79 -6.42
N ALA A 122 18.75 1.98 -7.02
CA ALA A 122 19.62 3.11 -6.71
C ALA A 122 18.99 4.46 -7.11
N ALA A 123 18.03 4.50 -8.02
CA ALA A 123 17.37 5.72 -8.49
C ALA A 123 16.18 6.16 -7.61
N ALA A 124 15.77 5.35 -6.63
CA ALA A 124 14.66 5.68 -5.73
C ALA A 124 15.12 6.50 -4.53
N ASP A 125 14.24 7.33 -3.98
CA ASP A 125 14.43 7.96 -2.67
C ASP A 125 13.92 7.08 -1.53
N GLY A 126 13.03 6.12 -1.82
CA GLY A 126 12.52 5.15 -0.85
C GLY A 126 11.76 4.01 -1.50
N PHE A 127 11.35 3.04 -0.68
CA PHE A 127 10.82 1.76 -1.16
C PHE A 127 9.56 1.33 -0.43
N LEU A 128 8.68 0.63 -1.14
CA LEU A 128 7.67 -0.24 -0.57
C LEU A 128 7.85 -1.63 -1.17
N PHE A 129 8.12 -2.62 -0.32
CA PHE A 129 8.30 -4.01 -0.74
C PHE A 129 7.07 -4.85 -0.41
N GLY A 130 6.50 -5.50 -1.43
CA GLY A 130 5.28 -6.28 -1.31
C GLY A 130 5.48 -7.76 -1.59
N PHE A 131 5.08 -8.67 -0.70
CA PHE A 131 5.16 -10.11 -1.01
C PHE A 131 4.20 -10.96 -0.16
N PRO A 132 3.75 -12.12 -0.70
CA PRO A 132 2.95 -13.05 0.08
C PRO A 132 3.85 -13.77 1.09
N THR A 133 3.27 -14.16 2.23
CA THR A 133 3.94 -15.03 3.18
C THR A 133 4.21 -16.42 2.60
N ARG A 134 5.34 -17.00 2.98
CA ARG A 134 5.69 -18.41 2.86
C ARG A 134 6.30 -18.86 4.18
N TYR A 135 5.49 -19.51 5.01
CA TYR A 135 5.88 -20.00 6.35
C TYR A 135 6.45 -18.92 7.28
N GLY A 136 5.88 -17.71 7.25
CA GLY A 136 6.38 -16.60 8.05
C GLY A 136 7.65 -15.94 7.49
N CYS A 137 8.03 -16.25 6.24
CA CYS A 137 9.10 -15.60 5.51
C CYS A 137 8.59 -15.06 4.16
N MET A 138 9.42 -14.27 3.48
CA MET A 138 9.15 -13.81 2.12
C MET A 138 9.11 -14.95 1.10
N ALA A 139 8.43 -14.74 -0.03
CA ALA A 139 8.47 -15.67 -1.16
C ALA A 139 9.89 -15.80 -1.74
N ALA A 140 10.22 -16.98 -2.26
CA ALA A 140 11.54 -17.28 -2.83
C ALA A 140 11.94 -16.31 -3.96
N GLN A 141 10.97 -15.86 -4.76
CA GLN A 141 11.12 -14.87 -5.82
C GLN A 141 11.64 -13.53 -5.28
N MET A 142 11.01 -13.02 -4.21
CA MET A 142 11.45 -11.80 -3.55
C MET A 142 12.82 -11.97 -2.91
N LYS A 143 13.09 -13.14 -2.31
CA LYS A 143 14.40 -13.43 -1.73
C LYS A 143 15.51 -13.45 -2.80
N ALA A 144 15.25 -14.10 -3.94
CA ALA A 144 16.17 -14.15 -5.07
C ALA A 144 16.43 -12.74 -5.63
N PHE A 145 15.40 -11.89 -5.70
CA PHE A 145 15.58 -10.48 -6.05
C PHE A 145 16.49 -9.74 -5.08
N PHE A 146 16.28 -9.87 -3.76
CA PHE A 146 17.20 -9.26 -2.79
C PHE A 146 18.62 -9.82 -2.88
N ASP A 147 18.78 -11.11 -3.15
CA ASP A 147 20.10 -11.73 -3.33
C ASP A 147 20.85 -11.17 -4.55
N SER A 148 20.12 -10.68 -5.57
CA SER A 148 20.72 -10.00 -6.72
C SER A 148 21.26 -8.59 -6.41
N THR A 149 20.97 -8.03 -5.22
CA THR A 149 21.40 -6.67 -4.82
C THR A 149 22.83 -6.59 -4.28
N GLY A 150 23.64 -7.66 -4.38
CA GLY A 150 24.98 -7.73 -3.78
C GLY A 150 25.92 -6.58 -4.15
N GLN A 151 25.88 -6.08 -5.39
CA GLN A 151 26.69 -4.93 -5.79
C GLN A 151 26.23 -3.63 -5.10
N LEU A 152 24.91 -3.42 -4.97
CA LEU A 152 24.36 -2.26 -4.28
C LEU A 152 24.70 -2.28 -2.79
N TRP A 153 24.68 -3.47 -2.19
CA TRP A 153 25.10 -3.67 -0.80
C TRP A 153 26.58 -3.34 -0.60
N LYS A 154 27.46 -3.87 -1.47
CA LYS A 154 28.90 -3.58 -1.43
C LYS A 154 29.20 -2.08 -1.51
N GLU A 155 28.45 -1.35 -2.33
CA GLU A 155 28.62 0.09 -2.55
C GLU A 155 27.79 0.97 -1.60
N GLN A 156 27.02 0.37 -0.68
CA GLN A 156 26.10 1.07 0.23
C GLN A 156 25.10 2.01 -0.47
N LYS A 157 24.74 1.72 -1.73
CA LYS A 157 23.88 2.59 -2.57
C LYS A 157 22.45 2.76 -2.05
N LEU A 158 22.00 1.84 -1.20
CA LEU A 158 20.66 1.89 -0.60
C LEU A 158 20.68 2.37 0.86
N ALA A 159 21.87 2.68 1.42
CA ALA A 159 21.98 3.13 2.79
C ALA A 159 21.27 4.48 3.00
N GLY A 160 20.53 4.60 4.10
CA GLY A 160 19.78 5.81 4.45
C GLY A 160 18.44 6.00 3.74
N LYS A 161 18.10 5.15 2.76
CA LYS A 161 16.81 5.21 2.07
C LYS A 161 15.73 4.49 2.87
N PRO A 162 14.60 5.14 3.20
CA PRO A 162 13.51 4.50 3.93
C PRO A 162 12.87 3.37 3.10
N ALA A 163 12.45 2.31 3.78
CA ALA A 163 11.72 1.19 3.18
C ALA A 163 10.56 0.78 4.08
N GLY A 164 9.42 0.49 3.47
CA GLY A 164 8.27 -0.16 4.11
C GLY A 164 7.99 -1.53 3.51
N PHE A 165 7.32 -2.37 4.27
CA PHE A 165 6.92 -3.71 3.84
C PHE A 165 5.40 -3.88 3.93
N PHE A 166 4.83 -4.60 2.97
CA PHE A 166 3.43 -5.00 3.02
C PHE A 166 3.27 -6.44 2.58
N VAL A 167 2.42 -7.18 3.31
CA VAL A 167 2.35 -8.63 3.19
C VAL A 167 0.92 -9.11 2.97
N SER A 168 0.80 -10.29 2.37
CA SER A 168 -0.47 -11.01 2.24
C SER A 168 -0.33 -12.41 2.81
N THR A 169 -1.23 -12.79 3.71
CA THR A 169 -1.29 -14.15 4.29
C THR A 169 -2.61 -14.83 3.93
N GLY A 170 -2.60 -16.17 3.94
CA GLY A 170 -3.80 -16.97 3.71
C GLY A 170 -4.72 -17.07 4.93
N THR A 171 -4.21 -16.83 6.14
CA THR A 171 -4.95 -16.98 7.40
C THR A 171 -4.58 -15.89 8.41
N GLN A 172 -5.46 -15.68 9.37
CA GLN A 172 -5.16 -14.88 10.57
C GLN A 172 -4.07 -15.59 11.39
N GLY A 173 -3.05 -14.83 11.82
CA GLY A 173 -1.88 -15.40 12.51
C GLY A 173 -0.90 -16.15 11.60
N GLY A 174 -1.14 -16.20 10.28
CA GLY A 174 -0.30 -16.90 9.30
C GLY A 174 1.02 -16.19 8.96
N GLY A 175 1.59 -15.42 9.89
CA GLY A 175 2.84 -14.68 9.69
C GLY A 175 2.68 -13.24 9.21
N GLN A 176 1.55 -12.57 9.49
CA GLN A 176 1.34 -11.16 9.12
C GLN A 176 2.41 -10.22 9.68
N GLU A 177 2.90 -10.54 10.88
CA GLU A 177 3.93 -9.75 11.56
C GLU A 177 5.33 -10.30 11.25
N THR A 178 5.51 -11.62 11.33
CA THR A 178 6.84 -12.25 11.21
C THR A 178 7.42 -12.24 9.80
N THR A 179 6.57 -12.11 8.77
CA THR A 179 7.00 -12.08 7.36
C THR A 179 7.64 -10.75 6.98
N ALA A 180 7.22 -9.66 7.63
CA ALA A 180 7.59 -8.30 7.30
C ALA A 180 8.99 -7.92 7.82
#